data_AF-A0A538M1I3-F1
#
_entry.id   AF-A0A538M1I3-F1
#
_cell.length_a   1.000
_cell.length_b   1.000
_cell.length_c   1.000
_cell.angle_alpha   90.00
_cell.angle_beta   90.00
_cell.angle_gamma   90.00
#
_symmetry.space_group_name_H-M   'P 1'
#
loop_
_entity.id
_entity.type
_entity.pdbx_description
1 polymer ?
#
loop_
_entity_poly.entity_id
_entity_poly.type
_entity_poly.pdbx_seq_one_letter_code
_entity_poly.pdbx_strand_id
1 'polypeptide(L)'
;MLLALLVLLVFGTALGLVLSAVNVYLRDVQYLVEVGLLLWFWMTPIIYDWTKVHDKLVVSHHLTFLFQLYMANPLANIVLAFQRVLWPAGKGTIFYYSGDLYLRLAILLGCCLVFLWVGQRVFARSRGNFAQEL
;
A
#
# COMPACT_ATOMS: atom_id res chain seq x y z
N MET A 1 4.29 -13.68 6.50
CA MET A 1 4.98 -12.59 7.22
C MET A 1 6.13 -12.03 6.41
N LEU A 2 7.18 -12.80 6.10
CA LEU A 2 8.37 -12.30 5.38
C LEU A 2 8.03 -11.60 4.06
N LEU A 3 7.16 -12.20 3.23
CA LEU A 3 6.75 -11.60 1.97
C LEU A 3 6.05 -10.25 2.16
N ALA A 4 5.16 -10.12 3.15
CA ALA A 4 4.47 -8.87 3.44
C ALA A 4 5.44 -7.78 3.95
N LEU A 5 6.43 -8.18 4.76
CA LEU A 5 7.49 -7.28 5.21
C LEU A 5 8.34 -6.77 4.02
N LEU A 6 8.70 -7.65 3.09
CA LEU A 6 9.44 -7.26 1.89
C LEU A 6 8.64 -6.28 1.02
N VAL A 7 7.35 -6.56 0.78
CA VAL A 7 6.48 -5.63 0.03
C VAL A 7 6.41 -4.28 0.74
N LEU A 8 6.25 -4.25 2.07
CA LEU A 8 6.20 -3.02 2.86
C LEU A 8 7.50 -2.19 2.72
N LEU A 9 8.65 -2.84 2.88
CA LEU A 9 9.95 -2.16 2.79
C LEU A 9 10.22 -1.60 1.39
N VAL A 10 9.96 -2.41 0.35
CA VAL A 10 10.16 -2.00 -1.04
C VAL A 10 9.20 -0.87 -1.40
N PHE A 11 7.91 -1.00 -1.07
CA PHE A 11 6.90 0.02 -1.34
C PHE A 11 7.19 1.32 -0.60
N GLY A 12 7.47 1.26 0.71
CA GLY A 12 7.79 2.44 1.53
C GLY A 12 9.04 3.16 1.04
N THR A 13 10.07 2.42 0.62
CA THR A 13 11.30 2.99 0.07
C THR A 13 11.05 3.65 -1.29
N ALA A 14 10.29 3.00 -2.18
CA ALA A 14 9.94 3.55 -3.49
C ALA A 14 9.15 4.86 -3.34
N LEU A 15 8.14 4.85 -2.49
CA LEU A 15 7.29 6.00 -2.22
C LEU A 15 8.09 7.13 -1.54
N GLY A 16 8.93 6.81 -0.56
CA GLY A 16 9.81 7.78 0.09
C GLY A 16 10.82 8.42 -0.87
N LEU A 17 11.41 7.65 -1.80
CA LEU A 17 12.29 8.19 -2.83
C LEU A 17 11.57 9.18 -3.74
N VAL A 18 10.37 8.83 -4.22
CA VAL A 18 9.58 9.72 -5.08
C VAL A 18 9.18 10.98 -4.31
N LEU A 19 8.60 10.85 -3.12
CA LEU A 19 8.16 12.00 -2.33
C LEU A 19 9.33 12.92 -1.93
N SER A 20 10.47 12.36 -1.56
CA SER A 20 11.65 13.16 -1.24
C SER A 20 12.15 13.97 -2.43
N ALA A 21 12.10 13.42 -3.65
CA ALA A 21 12.45 14.16 -4.85
C ALA A 21 11.49 15.32 -5.11
N VAL A 22 10.18 15.10 -4.92
CA VAL A 22 9.16 16.14 -5.14
C VAL A 22 9.22 17.22 -4.06
N ASN A 23 9.49 16.84 -2.81
CA ASN A 23 9.53 17.76 -1.67
C ASN A 23 10.61 18.85 -1.80
N VAL A 24 11.69 18.59 -2.55
CA VAL A 24 12.73 19.61 -2.82
C VAL A 24 12.17 20.76 -3.67
N TYR A 25 11.35 20.44 -4.67
CA TYR A 25 10.74 21.44 -5.56
C TYR A 25 9.50 22.09 -4.93
N LEU A 26 8.73 21.31 -4.16
CA LEU A 26 7.45 21.71 -3.58
C LEU A 26 7.45 21.44 -2.08
N ARG A 27 7.70 22.48 -1.28
CA ARG A 27 7.73 22.37 0.20
C ARG A 27 6.37 21.99 0.80
N ASP A 28 5.28 22.28 0.11
CA ASP A 28 3.91 21.97 0.57
C ASP A 28 3.58 20.47 0.51
N VAL A 29 4.41 19.67 -0.16
CA VAL A 29 4.23 18.21 -0.26
C VAL A 29 4.25 17.56 1.11
N GLN A 30 5.04 18.06 2.06
CA GLN A 30 5.07 17.51 3.42
C GLN A 30 3.67 17.49 4.06
N TYR A 31 2.94 18.61 4.00
CA TYR A 31 1.59 18.70 4.55
C TYR A 31 0.60 17.79 3.80
N LEU A 32 0.73 17.71 2.47
CA LEU A 32 -0.12 16.83 1.65
C LEU A 32 0.12 15.35 1.97
N VAL A 33 1.36 14.97 2.25
CA VAL A 33 1.73 13.59 2.61
C VAL A 33 1.14 13.21 3.96
N GLU A 34 1.18 14.10 4.95
CA GLU A 34 0.55 13.87 6.26
C GLU A 34 -0.95 13.61 6.13
N VAL A 35 -1.67 14.49 5.42
CA VAL A 35 -3.11 14.33 5.17
C VAL A 35 -3.39 13.08 4.32
N GLY A 36 -2.56 12.83 3.31
CA GLY A 36 -2.67 11.66 2.43
C GLY A 36 -2.51 10.34 3.20
N LEU A 37 -1.54 10.25 4.11
CA LEU A 37 -1.33 9.09 4.96
C LEU A 37 -2.50 8.87 5.94
N LEU A 38 -3.07 9.95 6.49
CA LEU A 38 -4.27 9.86 7.31
C LEU A 38 -5.44 9.28 6.52
N LEU A 39 -5.68 9.77 5.30
CA LEU A 39 -6.71 9.20 4.42
C LEU A 39 -6.41 7.73 4.07
N TRP A 40 -5.15 7.42 3.76
CA TRP A 40 -4.72 6.06 3.41
C TRP A 40 -4.94 5.08 4.56
N PHE A 41 -4.71 5.49 5.81
CA PHE A 41 -4.99 4.70 7.00
C PHE A 41 -6.46 4.23 7.01
N TRP A 42 -7.41 5.13 6.77
CA TRP A 42 -8.84 4.79 6.71
C TRP A 42 -9.21 3.96 5.49
N MET A 43 -8.52 4.14 4.37
CA MET A 43 -8.69 3.32 3.16
C MET A 43 -8.16 1.88 3.32
N THR A 44 -7.48 1.55 4.41
CA THR A 44 -6.96 0.21 4.67
C THR A 44 -7.64 -0.45 5.86
N PRO A 45 -7.82 -1.78 5.87
CA PRO A 45 -8.54 -2.49 6.93
C PRO A 45 -7.62 -2.70 8.14
N ILE A 46 -7.24 -1.61 8.80
CA ILE A 46 -6.36 -1.64 9.98
C ILE A 46 -7.17 -1.87 11.25
N ILE A 47 -8.21 -1.06 11.46
CA ILE A 47 -9.06 -1.08 12.67
C ILE A 47 -10.42 -1.74 12.43
N TYR A 48 -10.72 -2.08 11.18
CA TYR A 48 -11.97 -2.71 10.79
C TYR A 48 -11.70 -3.92 9.89
N ASP A 49 -12.67 -4.82 9.85
CA ASP A 49 -12.58 -6.06 9.10
C ASP A 49 -12.82 -5.85 7.60
N TRP A 50 -12.05 -6.55 6.76
CA TRP A 50 -12.23 -6.52 5.31
C TRP A 50 -13.62 -7.02 4.86
N THR A 51 -14.25 -7.90 5.65
CA THR A 51 -15.60 -8.42 5.37
C THR A 51 -16.64 -7.33 5.32
N LYS A 52 -16.55 -6.32 6.21
CA LYS A 52 -17.49 -5.19 6.21
C LYS A 52 -17.43 -4.41 4.90
N VAL A 53 -16.23 -4.28 4.32
CA VAL A 53 -16.03 -3.64 3.02
C VAL A 53 -16.56 -4.52 1.89
N HIS A 54 -16.26 -5.82 1.93
CA HIS A 54 -16.77 -6.78 0.96
C HIS A 54 -18.30 -6.82 0.95
N ASP A 55 -18.94 -6.93 2.11
CA ASP A 55 -20.40 -7.01 2.22
C ASP A 55 -21.07 -5.74 1.72
N LYS A 56 -20.55 -4.57 2.10
CA LYS A 56 -21.11 -3.29 1.66
C LYS A 56 -20.95 -3.05 0.16
N LEU A 57 -19.80 -3.40 -0.43
CA LEU A 57 -19.51 -3.14 -1.84
C LEU A 57 -20.07 -4.21 -2.76
N VAL A 58 -19.84 -5.48 -2.44
CA VAL A 58 -20.16 -6.62 -3.32
C VAL A 58 -21.58 -7.12 -3.07
N VAL A 59 -21.98 -7.29 -1.81
CA VAL A 59 -23.30 -7.86 -1.48
C VAL A 59 -24.39 -6.79 -1.58
N SER A 60 -24.19 -5.60 -1.03
CA SER A 60 -25.23 -4.56 -1.04
C SER A 60 -25.32 -3.76 -2.34
N HIS A 61 -24.20 -3.53 -3.04
CA HIS A 61 -24.16 -2.65 -4.22
C HIS A 61 -23.71 -3.35 -5.50
N HIS A 62 -23.32 -4.64 -5.45
CA HIS A 62 -22.79 -5.40 -6.59
C HIS A 62 -21.57 -4.75 -7.29
N LEU A 63 -20.82 -3.92 -6.56
CA LEU A 63 -19.65 -3.19 -7.04
C LEU A 63 -18.36 -4.01 -6.86
N THR A 64 -18.30 -5.19 -7.48
CA THR A 64 -17.14 -6.10 -7.40
C THR A 64 -15.85 -5.44 -7.87
N PHE A 65 -15.93 -4.55 -8.88
CA PHE A 65 -14.78 -3.79 -9.37
C PHE A 65 -14.17 -2.90 -8.29
N LEU A 66 -15.00 -2.22 -7.50
CA LEU A 66 -14.55 -1.32 -6.45
C LEU A 66 -13.85 -2.09 -5.32
N PHE A 67 -14.32 -3.30 -5.03
CA PHE A 67 -13.64 -4.20 -4.09
C PHE A 67 -12.28 -4.70 -4.64
N GLN A 68 -12.17 -4.98 -5.93
CA GLN A 68 -10.88 -5.34 -6.53
C GLN A 68 -9.90 -4.16 -6.51
N LEU A 69 -10.37 -2.93 -6.74
CA LEU A 69 -9.57 -1.71 -6.61
C LEU A 69 -9.10 -1.51 -5.17
N TYR A 70 -9.98 -1.73 -4.19
CA TYR A 70 -9.62 -1.73 -2.77
C TYR A 70 -8.53 -2.76 -2.46
N MET A 71 -8.68 -3.98 -2.97
CA MET A 71 -7.70 -5.06 -2.84
C MET A 71 -6.44 -4.88 -3.70
N ALA A 72 -6.39 -3.90 -4.61
CA ALA A 72 -5.19 -3.54 -5.34
C ALA A 72 -4.23 -2.68 -4.49
N ASN A 73 -4.70 -2.11 -3.38
CA ASN A 73 -3.88 -1.36 -2.44
C ASN A 73 -2.82 -2.28 -1.78
N PRO A 74 -1.51 -2.00 -1.95
CA PRO A 74 -0.46 -2.82 -1.36
C PRO A 74 -0.57 -2.89 0.17
N LEU A 75 -0.89 -1.77 0.82
CA LEU A 75 -0.99 -1.72 2.29
C LEU A 75 -2.14 -2.56 2.82
N ALA A 76 -3.27 -2.65 2.11
CA ALA A 76 -4.38 -3.50 2.52
C ALA A 76 -3.95 -4.98 2.59
N ASN A 77 -3.25 -5.46 1.57
CA ASN A 77 -2.75 -6.84 1.52
C ASN A 77 -1.67 -7.11 2.58
N ILE A 78 -0.79 -6.12 2.82
CA ILE A 78 0.23 -6.20 3.86
C ILE A 78 -0.42 -6.35 5.23
N VAL A 79 -1.37 -5.48 5.57
CA VAL A 79 -2.06 -5.49 6.87
C VAL A 79 -2.80 -6.81 7.10
N LEU A 80 -3.53 -7.31 6.09
CA LEU A 80 -4.19 -8.62 6.17
C LEU A 80 -3.19 -9.76 6.41
N ALA A 81 -2.00 -9.69 5.81
CA ALA A 81 -0.97 -10.70 5.99
C ALA A 81 -0.33 -10.64 7.38
N PHE A 82 -0.20 -9.46 7.97
CA PHE A 82 0.24 -9.29 9.36
C PHE A 82 -0.82 -9.78 10.34
N GLN A 83 -2.08 -9.38 10.18
CA GLN A 83 -3.20 -9.85 11.01
C GLN A 83 -3.30 -11.38 11.00
N ARG A 84 -3.17 -12.01 9.81
CA ARG A 84 -3.18 -13.47 9.65
C ARG A 84 -2.09 -14.20 10.44
N VAL A 85 -0.92 -13.58 10.64
CA VAL A 85 0.22 -14.19 11.35
C VAL A 85 0.19 -13.87 12.84
N LEU A 86 -0.16 -12.63 13.19
CA LEU A 86 -0.19 -12.16 14.58
C LEU A 86 -1.41 -12.67 15.35
N TRP A 87 -2.51 -12.94 14.65
CA TRP A 87 -3.73 -13.53 15.22
C TRP A 87 -4.01 -14.92 14.62
N PRO A 88 -3.24 -15.96 14.99
CA PRO A 88 -3.45 -17.31 14.47
C PRO A 88 -4.73 -17.97 15.01
N ALA A 89 -5.24 -17.52 16.16
CA ALA A 89 -6.47 -18.03 16.79
C ALA A 89 -7.76 -17.70 16.00
N GLY A 90 -7.68 -16.81 15.02
CA GLY A 90 -8.80 -16.39 14.16
C GLY A 90 -8.89 -17.18 12.85
N LYS A 91 -8.00 -18.17 12.64
CA LYS A 91 -8.06 -19.07 11.48
C LYS A 91 -9.41 -19.79 11.44
N GLY A 92 -10.13 -19.67 10.33
CA GLY A 92 -11.47 -20.26 10.14
C GLY A 92 -12.64 -19.35 10.49
N THR A 93 -12.39 -18.14 11.01
CA THR A 93 -13.44 -17.11 11.17
C THR A 93 -13.65 -16.35 9.87
N ILE A 94 -14.84 -15.76 9.69
CA ILE A 94 -15.17 -14.88 8.54
C ILE A 94 -14.17 -13.73 8.35
N PHE A 95 -13.49 -13.32 9.43
CA PHE A 95 -12.49 -12.26 9.43
C PHE A 95 -11.19 -12.66 8.70
N TYR A 96 -11.00 -13.95 8.41
CA TYR A 96 -9.85 -14.44 7.69
C TYR A 96 -10.05 -14.28 6.18
N TYR A 97 -9.20 -13.50 5.52
CA TYR A 97 -9.24 -13.39 4.06
C TYR A 97 -8.92 -14.77 3.44
N SER A 98 -9.92 -15.35 2.77
CA SER A 98 -9.86 -16.71 2.21
C SER A 98 -9.20 -16.79 0.84
N GLY A 99 -8.95 -15.65 0.17
CA GLY A 99 -8.29 -15.62 -1.13
C GLY A 99 -6.78 -15.89 -1.07
N ASP A 100 -6.17 -16.04 -2.24
CA ASP A 100 -4.72 -16.29 -2.41
C ASP A 100 -3.87 -15.06 -2.09
N LEU A 101 -3.75 -14.76 -0.80
CA LEU A 101 -2.98 -13.63 -0.29
C LEU A 101 -1.49 -13.73 -0.66
N TYR A 102 -0.93 -14.95 -0.70
CA TYR A 102 0.47 -15.16 -1.08
C TYR A 102 0.73 -14.80 -2.55
N LEU A 103 -0.17 -15.18 -3.46
CA LEU A 103 -0.08 -14.84 -4.87
C LEU A 103 -0.24 -13.34 -5.08
N ARG A 104 -1.22 -12.71 -4.41
CA ARG A 104 -1.41 -11.25 -4.43
C ARG A 104 -0.17 -10.51 -3.94
N LEU A 105 0.40 -10.92 -2.81
CA LEU A 105 1.63 -10.32 -2.28
C LEU A 105 2.83 -10.52 -3.22
N ALA A 106 2.93 -11.67 -3.90
CA ALA A 106 4.00 -11.92 -4.87
C ALA A 106 3.89 -11.00 -6.10
N ILE A 107 2.67 -10.83 -6.63
CA ILE A 107 2.39 -9.88 -7.72
C ILE A 107 2.71 -8.46 -7.27
N LEU A 108 2.22 -8.07 -6.09
CA LEU A 108 2.48 -6.75 -5.50
C LEU A 108 3.96 -6.51 -5.29
N LEU A 109 4.73 -7.50 -4.84
CA LEU A 109 6.18 -7.38 -4.73
C LEU A 109 6.81 -7.05 -6.10
N GLY A 110 6.42 -7.77 -7.15
CA GLY A 110 6.86 -7.49 -8.52
C GLY A 110 6.53 -6.05 -8.95
N CYS A 111 5.29 -5.61 -8.73
CA CYS A 111 4.87 -4.23 -9.02
C CYS A 111 5.66 -3.20 -8.20
N CYS A 112 5.89 -3.43 -6.91
CA CYS A 112 6.65 -2.54 -6.04
C CYS A 112 8.12 -2.47 -6.43
N LEU A 113 8.73 -3.56 -6.91
CA LEU A 113 10.09 -3.56 -7.44
C LEU A 113 10.20 -2.71 -8.72
N VAL A 114 9.23 -2.82 -9.63
CA VAL A 114 9.16 -1.95 -10.81
C VAL A 114 8.99 -0.50 -10.39
N PHE A 115 8.10 -0.23 -9.43
CA PHE A 115 7.89 1.12 -8.91
C PHE A 115 9.13 1.69 -8.23
N LEU A 116 9.86 0.88 -7.45
CA LEU A 116 11.14 1.27 -6.86
C LEU A 116 12.18 1.61 -7.93
N TRP A 117 12.29 0.77 -8.97
CA TRP A 117 13.20 1.01 -10.08
C TRP A 117 12.88 2.32 -10.81
N VAL A 118 11.60 2.59 -11.10
CA VAL A 118 11.16 3.87 -11.68
C VAL A 118 11.47 5.03 -10.73
N GLY A 119 11.13 4.90 -9.44
CA GLY A 119 11.37 5.93 -8.43
C GLY A 119 12.85 6.28 -8.29
N GLN A 120 13.73 5.27 -8.32
CA GLN A 120 15.18 5.48 -8.34
C GLN A 120 15.64 6.27 -9.57
N ARG A 121 15.09 5.98 -10.76
CA ARG A 121 15.41 6.71 -12.00
C ARG A 121 14.96 8.16 -11.94
N VAL A 122 13.75 8.40 -11.44
CA VAL A 122 13.21 9.76 -11.24
C VAL A 122 14.08 10.53 -10.27
N PHE A 123 14.38 9.94 -9.10
CA PHE A 123 15.24 10.55 -8.10
C PHE A 123 16.63 10.86 -8.65
N ALA A 124 17.25 9.92 -9.38
CA ALA A 124 18.56 10.12 -10.00
C ALA A 124 18.57 11.26 -11.03
N ARG A 125 17.50 11.42 -11.82
CA ARG A 125 17.36 12.53 -12.76
C ARG A 125 17.23 13.88 -12.05
N SER A 126 16.48 13.94 -10.95
CA SER A 126 16.28 15.17 -10.18
C SER A 126 17.54 15.66 -9.46
N ARG A 127 18.52 14.79 -9.20
CA ARG A 127 19.80 15.18 -8.56
C ARG A 127 20.57 16.28 -9.28
N GLY A 128 20.51 16.32 -10.61
CA GLY A 128 21.18 17.37 -11.39
C GLY A 128 20.62 18.77 -11.14
N ASN A 129 19.32 18.86 -10.83
CA ASN A 129 18.62 20.12 -10.62
C ASN A 129 18.61 20.55 -9.14
N PHE A 130 18.87 19.65 -8.18
CA PHE A 130 18.91 19.99 -6.76
C PHE A 130 19.98 21.04 -6.41
N ALA A 131 21.08 21.09 -7.16
CA ALA A 131 22.12 22.09 -6.95
C ALA A 131 21.71 23.51 -7.35
N GLN A 132 20.63 23.68 -8.12
CA GLN A 132 20.13 25.00 -8.56
C GLN A 132 18.97 25.54 -7.70
N GLU A 133 18.26 24.68 -6.96
CA GLU A 133 17.07 25.07 -6.16
C GLU A 133 17.28 25.03 -4.64
N LEU A 134 18.50 24.72 -4.19
CA LEU A 134 18.96 24.91 -2.80
C LEU A 134 19.45 26.34 -2.57
#